data_AF-A0A4Y5ZC43-F1
#
_entry.id   AF-A0A4Y5ZC43-F1
#
_cell.length_a   1.000
_cell.length_b   1.000
_cell.length_c   1.000
_cell.angle_alpha   90.00
_cell.angle_beta   90.00
_cell.angle_gamma   90.00
#
_symmetry.space_group_name_H-M   'P 1'
#
loop_
_entity.id
_entity.type
_entity.pdbx_description
1 polymer ?
#
loop_
_entity_poly.entity_id
_entity_poly.type
_entity_poly.pdbx_seq_one_letter_code
_entity_poly.pdbx_strand_id
1 'polypeptide(L)' 'MRALNLIPTAGEPLIVIDDFPQLKRLAWNRPGKRTIAEPDALALYERNWDMVDRDSMSDKERRLLDDLVNRYGNGVLHV' A
#
# COMPACT_ATOMS: atom_id res chain seq x y z
N MET A 1 9.08 20.12 0.65
CA MET A 1 8.91 19.17 -0.47
C MET A 1 9.99 18.10 -0.34
N ARG A 2 9.70 16.98 0.33
CA ARG A 2 10.68 15.89 0.55
C ARG A 2 10.65 14.94 -0.65
N ALA A 3 11.81 14.72 -1.25
CA ALA A 3 12.02 13.72 -2.29
C ALA A 3 11.64 12.34 -1.73
N LEU A 4 10.70 11.67 -2.42
CA LEU A 4 10.30 10.28 -2.18
C LEU A 4 11.51 9.40 -2.49
N ASN A 5 12.24 9.04 -1.45
CA ASN A 5 13.30 8.05 -1.50
C ASN A 5 12.63 6.67 -1.70
N LEU A 6 12.40 6.30 -2.97
CA LEU A 6 11.86 5.01 -3.43
C LEU A 6 12.84 3.84 -3.24
N ILE A 7 13.75 3.94 -2.27
CA ILE A 7 14.70 2.88 -1.96
C ILE A 7 14.09 2.12 -0.77
N PRO A 8 13.57 0.89 -0.95
CA PRO A 8 13.19 0.06 0.19
C PRO A 8 14.44 -0.08 1.06
N THR A 9 14.36 0.36 2.32
CA THR A 9 15.50 0.19 3.22
C THR A 9 15.60 -1.30 3.52
N ALA A 10 16.80 -1.87 3.33
CA ALA A 10 17.06 -3.30 3.40
C ALA A 10 16.71 -3.84 4.80
N GLY A 11 15.47 -4.28 4.99
CA GLY A 11 14.91 -4.67 6.29
C GLY A 11 13.40 -4.50 6.40
N GLU A 12 12.76 -3.76 5.49
CA GLU A 12 11.31 -3.56 5.56
C GLU A 12 10.53 -4.78 5.03
N PRO A 13 9.48 -5.23 5.75
CA PRO A 13 8.62 -6.31 5.30
C PRO A 13 8.03 -6.02 3.92
N LEU A 14 8.09 -7.02 3.04
CA LEU A 14 7.63 -6.93 1.65
C LEU A 14 6.26 -7.59 1.49
N ILE A 15 5.34 -6.86 0.89
CA ILE A 15 4.03 -7.32 0.48
C ILE A 15 4.08 -7.78 -0.98
N VAL A 16 3.52 -8.96 -1.26
CA VAL A 16 3.33 -9.45 -2.63
C VAL A 16 2.12 -8.77 -3.23
N ILE A 17 2.32 -7.95 -4.26
CA ILE A 17 1.26 -7.15 -4.90
C ILE A 17 0.17 -8.05 -5.49
N ASP A 18 0.55 -9.22 -6.02
CA ASP A 18 -0.38 -10.12 -6.70
C ASP A 18 -1.41 -10.79 -5.78
N ASP A 19 -1.13 -10.83 -4.47
CA ASP A 19 -2.03 -11.41 -3.45
C ASP A 19 -3.20 -10.46 -3.11
N PHE A 20 -3.09 -9.19 -3.51
CA PHE A 20 -4.00 -8.10 -3.13
C PHE A 20 -4.56 -7.43 -4.39
N PRO A 21 -5.85 -7.68 -4.74
CA PRO A 21 -6.42 -7.22 -6.01
C PRO A 21 -6.46 -5.70 -6.13
N GLN A 22 -6.74 -4.97 -5.05
CA GLN A 22 -6.71 -3.50 -5.07
C GLN A 22 -5.27 -3.02 -5.19
N LEU A 23 -4.34 -3.57 -4.41
CA LEU A 23 -2.94 -3.18 -4.50
C LEU A 23 -2.35 -3.40 -5.89
N LYS A 24 -2.68 -4.53 -6.54
CA LYS A 24 -2.32 -4.82 -7.94
C LYS A 24 -2.91 -3.81 -8.90
N ARG A 25 -4.16 -3.44 -8.72
CA ARG A 25 -4.83 -2.41 -9.51
C ARG A 25 -4.20 -1.04 -9.32
N LEU A 26 -3.77 -0.68 -8.11
CA LEU A 26 -3.06 0.57 -7.82
C LEU A 26 -1.63 0.58 -8.38
N ALA A 27 -0.96 -0.56 -8.39
CA ALA A 27 0.40 -0.73 -8.89
C ALA A 27 0.49 -0.82 -10.43
N TRP A 28 -0.63 -0.69 -11.15
CA TRP A 28 -0.69 -0.81 -12.62
C TRP A 28 0.32 0.07 -13.36
N ASN A 29 0.61 1.27 -12.85
CA ASN A 29 1.56 2.22 -13.44
C ASN A 29 3.05 1.91 -13.10
N ARG A 30 3.32 0.76 -12.47
CA ARG A 30 4.67 0.30 -12.11
C ARG A 30 4.90 -1.14 -12.57
N PRO A 31 4.90 -1.40 -13.88
CA PRO A 31 5.16 -2.74 -14.40
C PRO A 31 6.54 -3.23 -13.93
N GLY A 32 6.59 -4.45 -13.39
CA GLY A 32 7.83 -5.11 -12.97
C GLY A 32 8.04 -5.24 -11.45
N LYS A 33 7.30 -4.49 -10.61
CA LYS A 33 7.31 -4.73 -9.16
C LYS A 33 6.33 -5.86 -8.81
N ARG A 34 6.85 -6.99 -8.35
CA ARG A 34 6.04 -8.11 -7.80
C ARG A 34 5.82 -7.96 -6.30
N THR A 35 6.74 -7.27 -5.62
CA THR A 35 6.69 -6.98 -4.20
C THR A 35 6.91 -5.49 -3.96
N ILE A 36 6.38 -5.00 -2.84
CA ILE A 36 6.50 -3.61 -2.40
C ILE A 36 6.68 -3.59 -0.89
N ALA A 37 7.43 -2.63 -0.35
CA ALA A 37 7.56 -2.49 1.10
C ALA A 37 6.21 -2.10 1.72
N GLU A 38 5.95 -2.55 2.96
CA GLU A 38 4.77 -2.17 3.74
C GLU A 38 4.46 -0.66 3.73
N PRO A 39 5.41 0.27 4.01
CA PRO A 39 5.12 1.71 3.98
C PRO A 39 4.84 2.24 2.57
N ASP A 40 5.49 1.70 1.55
CA ASP A 40 5.21 2.05 0.15
C ASP A 40 3.81 1.58 -0.28
N ALA A 41 3.33 0.45 0.25
CA ALA A 41 1.98 -0.04 0.02
C ALA A 41 0.95 0.90 0.66
N LEU A 42 1.18 1.35 1.90
CA LEU A 42 0.31 2.35 2.55
C LEU A 42 0.26 3.64 1.74
N ALA A 43 1.41 4.17 1.34
CA ALA A 43 1.48 5.40 0.54
C ALA A 43 0.77 5.25 -0.83
N LEU A 44 0.70 4.04 -1.39
CA LEU A 44 -0.11 3.74 -2.56
C LEU A 44 -1.61 3.78 -2.25
N TYR A 45 -2.04 3.14 -1.16
CA TYR A 45 -3.44 3.16 -0.74
C TYR A 45 -3.91 4.58 -0.45
N GLU A 46 -3.15 5.36 0.32
CA GLU A 46 -3.51 6.75 0.67
C GLU A 46 -3.62 7.64 -0.57
N ARG A 47 -2.62 7.59 -1.46
CA ARG A 47 -2.60 8.46 -2.65
C ARG A 47 -3.68 8.11 -3.67
N ASN A 48 -4.11 6.85 -3.73
CA ASN A 48 -5.07 6.37 -4.72
C ASN A 48 -6.36 5.89 -4.06
N TRP A 49 -6.67 6.38 -2.85
CA TRP A 49 -7.82 5.94 -2.06
C TRP A 49 -9.14 6.05 -2.84
N ASP A 50 -9.31 7.12 -3.63
CA ASP A 50 -10.47 7.31 -4.50
C ASP A 50 -10.65 6.22 -5.57
N MET A 51 -9.56 5.52 -5.92
CA MET A 51 -9.58 4.41 -6.89
C MET A 51 -9.74 3.03 -6.23
N VAL A 52 -9.69 2.97 -4.90
CA VAL A 52 -9.84 1.73 -4.14
C VAL A 52 -11.30 1.32 -4.13
N ASP A 53 -11.58 0.17 -4.73
CA ASP A 53 -12.90 -0.43 -4.68
C ASP A 53 -13.05 -1.20 -3.36
N ARG A 54 -13.69 -0.56 -2.39
CA ARG A 54 -13.90 -1.10 -1.03
C ARG A 54 -14.82 -2.32 -1.01
N ASP A 55 -15.70 -2.45 -2.00
CA ASP A 55 -16.62 -3.59 -2.12
C ASP A 55 -15.89 -4.85 -2.59
N SER A 56 -14.92 -4.66 -3.50
CA SER A 56 -14.05 -5.72 -4.01
C SER A 56 -12.82 -5.99 -3.13
N MET A 57 -12.68 -5.31 -1.99
CA MET A 57 -11.56 -5.51 -1.06
C MET A 57 -11.80 -6.75 -0.20
N SER A 58 -10.92 -7.74 -0.30
CA SER A 58 -11.04 -8.97 0.50
C SER A 58 -10.73 -8.70 1.98
N ASP A 59 -11.28 -9.51 2.90
CA ASP A 59 -11.01 -9.37 4.34
C ASP A 59 -9.52 -9.41 4.70
N LYS A 60 -8.74 -10.20 3.95
CA LYS A 60 -7.28 -10.27 4.09
C LYS A 60 -6.60 -8.94 3.76
N GLU A 61 -7.03 -8.30 2.67
CA GLU A 61 -6.52 -7.00 2.21
C GLU A 61 -6.89 -5.89 3.17
N ARG A 62 -8.11 -5.94 3.74
CA ARG A 62 -8.56 -4.99 4.75
C ARG A 62 -7.75 -5.08 6.04
N ARG A 63 -7.45 -6.31 6.51
CA ARG A 63 -6.57 -6.53 7.67
C ARG A 63 -5.14 -6.05 7.40
N LEU A 64 -4.63 -6.27 6.20
CA LEU A 64 -3.32 -5.74 5.81
C LEU A 64 -3.32 -4.21 5.88
N LEU A 65 -4.31 -3.56 5.28
CA LEU A 65 -4.43 -2.10 5.31
C LEU A 65 -4.52 -1.55 6.74
N ASP A 66 -5.29 -2.21 7.62
CA ASP A 66 -5.41 -1.83 9.02
C ASP A 66 -4.07 -1.95 9.77
N ASP A 67 -3.34 -3.06 9.60
CA ASP A 67 -2.00 -3.25 10.18
C ASP A 67 -1.00 -2.21 9.64
N LEU A 68 -1.06 -1.90 8.33
CA LEU A 68 -0.26 -0.86 7.70
C LEU A 68 -0.56 0.53 8.29
N VAL A 69 -1.83 0.89 8.43
CA VAL A 69 -2.24 2.16 9.04
C VAL A 69 -1.80 2.22 10.50
N ASN A 70 -1.94 1.14 11.27
CA ASN A 70 -1.50 1.10 12.67
C ASN A 70 0.02 1.21 12.81
N ARG A 71 0.80 0.63 11.90
CA ARG A 71 2.28 0.66 11.93
C ARG A 71 2.90 1.93 11.35
N TYR A 72 2.36 2.40 10.23
CA TYR A 72 2.96 3.47 9.40
C TYR A 72 2.08 4.70 9.26
N GLY A 73 0.78 4.56 9.46
CA GLY A 73 -0.18 5.66 9.49
C GLY A 73 0.05 6.50 10.74
N ASN A 74 0.97 7.46 10.64
CA ASN A 74 1.29 8.47 11.66
C ASN A 74 0.11 9.46 11.91
N GLY A 75 -1.14 8.98 11.95
CA GLY A 75 -2.31 9.78 12.37
C GLY A 75 -2.83 10.80 11.36
N VAL A 76 -2.63 10.62 10.05
CA VAL A 76 -3.14 11.54 9.01
C VAL A 76 -4.23 10.90 8.14
N LEU A 77 -5.07 10.03 8.71
CA LEU A 77 -6.41 9.80 8.18
C LEU A 77 -7.35 10.73 8.95
N HIS A 78 -7.50 11.96 8.46
CA HIS A 78 -8.63 12.78 8.90
C HIS A 78 -9.90 12.13 8.33
N VAL A 79 -10.69 11.57 9.25
CA VAL A 79 -12.08 11.14 9.05
C VAL A 79 -12.97 12.31 8.63
#